data_AF-A0A8H8ZBM9-F1
#
_entry.id   AF-A0A8H8ZBM9-F1
#
_cell.length_a   1.000
_cell.length_b   1.000
_cell.length_c   1.000
_cell.angle_alpha   90.00
_cell.angle_beta   90.00
_cell.angle_gamma   90.00
#
_symmetry.space_group_name_H-M   'P 1'
#
loop_
_entity.id
_entity.type
_entity.pdbx_description
1 polymer ?
#
loop_
_entity_poly.entity_id
_entity_poly.type
_entity_poly.pdbx_seq_one_letter_code
_entity_poly.pdbx_strand_id
1 'polypeptide(L)'
;TGALLSLGREMFRLEILEDIARDKVRTLHFVDEIEVYLAFQTMLAEKLQLSTAVKEMRFYGVSGVTANDLRTAEAMVRSREENEFTDWFSLWGPWHAVLKRTEADRWALAEEQKYEMLENEYPQRVADRLKASGLSGDADAEREAGAQVMRETEQQIYRQLTD
;
A
#
# COMPACT_ATOMS: atom_id res chain seq x y z
N THR A 1 10.67 -14.12 -11.97
CA THR A 1 9.66 -13.71 -10.96
C THR A 1 10.28 -13.33 -9.63
N GLY A 2 11.26 -14.09 -9.09
CA GLY A 2 11.87 -13.79 -7.78
C GLY A 2 12.48 -12.39 -7.60
N ALA A 3 13.12 -11.82 -8.63
CA ALA A 3 13.65 -10.46 -8.56
C ALA A 3 12.55 -9.38 -8.43
N LEU A 4 11.42 -9.56 -9.13
CA LEU A 4 10.29 -8.64 -9.04
C LEU A 4 9.60 -8.71 -7.68
N LEU A 5 9.50 -9.92 -7.11
CA LEU A 5 8.97 -10.12 -5.76
C LEU A 5 9.86 -9.45 -4.70
N SER A 6 11.18 -9.59 -4.83
CA SER A 6 12.14 -8.92 -3.94
C SER A 6 12.01 -7.40 -4.02
N LEU A 7 11.91 -6.85 -5.24
CA LEU A 7 11.71 -5.41 -5.44
C LEU A 7 10.36 -4.94 -4.89
N GLY A 8 9.29 -5.70 -5.13
CA GLY A 8 7.96 -5.39 -4.58
C GLY A 8 7.97 -5.33 -3.06
N ARG A 9 8.64 -6.28 -2.40
CA ARG A 9 8.81 -6.26 -0.93
C ARG A 9 9.56 -5.04 -0.45
N GLU A 10 10.64 -4.66 -1.15
CA GLU A 10 11.38 -3.44 -0.82
C GLU A 10 10.50 -2.19 -0.97
N MET A 11 9.80 -2.05 -2.09
CA MET A 11 8.89 -0.92 -2.34
C MET A 11 7.78 -0.83 -1.28
N PHE A 12 7.18 -1.97 -0.93
CA PHE A 12 6.16 -2.04 0.12
C PHE A 12 6.69 -1.54 1.48
N ARG A 13 7.90 -1.95 1.87
CA ARG A 13 8.54 -1.48 3.10
C ARG A 13 8.78 0.04 3.06
N LEU A 14 9.22 0.57 1.92
CA LEU A 14 9.47 2.00 1.73
C LEU A 14 8.18 2.83 1.84
N GLU A 15 7.06 2.35 1.28
CA GLU A 15 5.76 3.02 1.41
C GLU A 15 5.30 3.08 2.88
N ILE A 16 5.47 2.01 3.65
CA ILE A 16 5.15 2.02 5.09
C ILE A 16 6.05 3.00 5.85
N LEU A 17 7.34 3.07 5.51
CA LEU A 17 8.24 4.03 6.14
C LEU A 17 7.88 5.48 5.82
N GLU A 18 7.31 5.75 4.64
CA GLU A 18 6.77 7.06 4.27
C GLU A 18 5.58 7.43 5.16
N ASP A 19 4.62 6.52 5.35
CA ASP A 19 3.48 6.72 6.25
C ASP A 19 3.95 7.00 7.70
N ILE A 20 4.92 6.22 8.18
CA ILE A 20 5.50 6.40 9.52
C ILE A 20 6.18 7.77 9.66
N ALA A 21 6.93 8.18 8.64
CA ALA A 21 7.60 9.48 8.64
C ALA A 21 6.58 10.63 8.65
N ARG A 22 5.52 10.51 7.86
CA ARG A 22 4.40 11.46 7.82
C ARG A 22 3.67 11.58 9.15
N ASP A 23 3.48 10.48 9.87
CA ASP A 23 2.88 10.53 11.21
C ASP A 23 3.86 11.10 12.24
N LYS A 24 5.15 10.76 12.13
CA LYS A 24 6.17 11.28 13.05
C LYS A 24 6.36 12.78 12.88
N VAL A 25 6.44 13.30 11.66
CA VAL A 25 6.65 14.73 11.41
C VAL A 25 5.53 15.59 12.00
N ARG A 26 4.28 15.10 12.03
CA ARG A 26 3.15 15.77 12.69
C ARG A 26 3.35 15.99 14.20
N THR A 27 4.23 15.20 14.83
CA THR A 27 4.57 15.33 16.27
C THR A 27 5.77 16.25 16.51
N LEU A 28 6.49 16.63 15.45
CA LEU A 28 7.70 17.43 15.53
C LEU A 28 7.41 18.88 15.13
N HIS A 29 8.23 19.79 15.63
CA HIS A 29 8.22 21.19 15.21
C HIS A 29 9.53 21.48 14.48
N PHE A 30 9.45 22.18 13.34
CA PHE A 30 10.62 22.63 12.55
C PHE A 30 11.48 21.53 11.89
N VAL A 31 10.96 20.30 11.73
CA VAL A 31 11.65 19.20 11.03
C VAL A 31 10.93 18.90 9.72
N ASP A 32 11.69 18.67 8.64
CA ASP A 32 11.15 18.31 7.32
C ASP A 32 10.77 16.81 7.26
N GLU A 33 9.65 16.49 6.62
CA GLU A 33 9.18 15.11 6.41
C GLU A 33 10.23 14.25 5.69
N ILE A 34 10.95 14.84 4.72
CA ILE A 34 12.02 14.14 3.98
C ILE A 34 13.16 13.76 4.91
N GLU A 35 13.53 14.61 5.88
CA GLU A 35 14.61 14.30 6.82
C GLU A 35 14.22 13.16 7.76
N VAL A 36 12.97 13.13 8.23
CA VAL A 36 12.44 12.04 9.06
C VAL A 36 12.42 10.73 8.26
N TYR A 37 11.93 10.78 7.03
CA TYR A 37 11.90 9.62 6.13
C TYR A 37 13.29 9.07 5.83
N LEU A 38 14.24 9.94 5.47
CA LEU A 38 15.63 9.55 5.22
C LEU A 38 16.28 8.95 6.48
N ALA A 39 15.97 9.47 7.68
CA ALA A 39 16.46 8.89 8.92
C ALA A 39 15.96 7.44 9.11
N PHE A 40 14.67 7.17 8.90
CA PHE A 40 14.14 5.81 8.92
C PHE A 40 14.76 4.92 7.84
N GLN A 41 14.80 5.39 6.59
CA GLN A 41 15.30 4.63 5.45
C GLN A 41 16.77 4.22 5.65
N THR A 42 17.63 5.17 6.06
CA THR A 42 19.06 4.90 6.28
C THR A 42 19.29 3.98 7.48
N MET A 43 18.63 4.23 8.62
CA MET A 43 18.88 3.47 9.86
C MET A 43 18.27 2.08 9.85
N LEU A 44 17.23 1.86 9.05
CA LEU A 44 16.60 0.55 8.89
C LEU A 44 17.05 -0.19 7.63
N ALA A 45 17.97 0.38 6.84
CA ALA A 45 18.44 -0.19 5.57
C ALA A 45 18.88 -1.65 5.70
N GLU A 46 19.73 -1.97 6.68
CA GLU A 46 20.22 -3.33 6.90
C GLU A 46 19.11 -4.25 7.43
N LYS A 47 18.33 -3.78 8.40
CA LYS A 47 17.28 -4.54 9.09
C LYS A 47 16.13 -4.92 8.17
N LEU A 48 15.76 -4.02 7.26
CA LEU A 48 14.67 -4.16 6.30
C LEU A 48 15.16 -4.48 4.88
N GLN A 49 16.46 -4.74 4.70
CA GLN A 49 17.07 -5.11 3.42
C GLN A 49 16.73 -4.11 2.29
N LEU A 50 16.85 -2.82 2.55
CA LEU A 50 16.57 -1.75 1.59
C LEU A 50 17.81 -1.53 0.72
N SER A 51 17.80 -2.07 -0.51
CA SER A 51 18.92 -1.96 -1.45
C SER A 51 19.08 -0.56 -2.05
N THR A 52 18.00 0.22 -2.07
CA THR A 52 17.93 1.60 -2.57
C THR A 52 18.31 2.65 -1.53
N ALA A 53 18.43 2.26 -0.26
CA ALA A 53 18.75 3.19 0.82
C ALA A 53 20.20 3.69 0.74
N VAL A 54 20.37 4.99 0.99
CA VAL A 54 21.71 5.58 1.14
C VAL A 54 22.37 5.11 2.44
N LYS A 55 23.68 4.89 2.41
CA LYS A 55 24.42 4.27 3.52
C LYS A 55 24.62 5.16 4.74
N GLU A 56 24.62 6.48 4.54
CA GLU A 56 24.88 7.44 5.62
C GLU A 56 24.00 8.67 5.48
N MET A 57 23.56 9.21 6.62
CA MET A 57 22.83 10.46 6.71
C MET A 57 23.57 11.44 7.62
N ARG A 58 24.06 12.54 7.03
CA ARG A 58 24.84 13.56 7.75
C ARG A 58 24.07 14.24 8.89
N PHE A 59 22.75 14.38 8.73
CA PHE A 59 21.89 15.14 9.65
C PHE A 59 20.96 14.27 10.50
N TYR A 60 21.31 13.01 10.74
CA TYR A 60 20.48 12.13 11.58
C TYR A 60 20.17 12.73 12.95
N GLY A 61 21.15 13.37 13.59
CA GLY A 61 21.01 13.94 14.94
C GLY A 61 19.96 15.05 15.09
N VAL A 62 19.45 15.61 13.99
CA VAL A 62 18.40 16.65 13.99
C VAL A 62 17.06 16.16 13.47
N SER A 63 16.96 14.89 13.02
CA SER A 63 15.73 14.32 12.46
C SER A 63 14.59 14.11 13.47
N GLY A 64 14.86 14.18 14.78
CA GLY A 64 13.87 13.88 15.82
C GLY A 64 13.47 12.40 15.91
N VAL A 65 14.10 11.51 15.13
CA VAL A 65 13.90 10.06 15.18
C VAL A 65 14.73 9.46 16.31
N THR A 66 14.08 8.76 17.22
CA THR A 66 14.72 8.09 18.36
C THR A 66 14.98 6.62 18.09
N ALA A 67 15.86 6.00 18.89
CA ALA A 67 16.08 4.56 18.84
C ALA A 67 14.80 3.74 19.13
N ASN A 68 13.85 4.30 19.88
CA ASN A 68 12.56 3.65 20.11
C ASN A 68 11.68 3.72 18.86
N ASP A 69 11.62 4.88 18.21
CA ASP A 69 10.88 5.04 16.94
C ASP A 69 11.39 4.05 15.89
N LEU A 70 12.70 3.85 15.77
CA LEU A 70 13.29 2.88 14.83
C LEU A 70 12.83 1.44 15.11
N ARG A 71 12.82 1.01 16.39
CA ARG A 71 12.35 -0.34 16.74
C ARG A 71 10.85 -0.52 16.47
N THR A 72 10.05 0.49 16.81
CA THR A 72 8.61 0.47 16.56
C THR A 72 8.32 0.44 15.05
N ALA A 73 9.03 1.25 14.26
CA ALA A 73 8.90 1.28 12.82
C ALA A 73 9.29 -0.06 12.19
N GLU A 74 10.42 -0.66 12.61
CA GLU A 74 10.82 -2.00 12.16
C GLU A 74 9.74 -3.04 12.42
N ALA A 75 9.19 -3.07 13.64
CA ALA A 75 8.14 -4.03 14.01
C ALA A 75 6.86 -3.81 13.20
N MET A 76 6.46 -2.55 12.98
CA MET A 76 5.27 -2.22 12.22
C MET A 76 5.41 -2.59 10.75
N VAL A 77 6.56 -2.33 10.12
CA VAL A 77 6.84 -2.74 8.74
C VAL A 77 6.75 -4.25 8.61
N ARG A 78 7.38 -5.02 9.51
CA ARG A 78 7.32 -6.49 9.47
C ARG A 78 5.90 -7.01 9.63
N SER A 79 5.13 -6.44 10.56
CA SER A 79 3.75 -6.84 10.80
C SER A 79 2.86 -6.55 9.59
N ARG A 80 2.96 -5.35 8.99
CA ARG A 80 2.19 -5.02 7.78
C ARG A 80 2.63 -5.88 6.59
N GLU A 81 3.92 -6.18 6.44
CA GLU A 81 4.40 -7.04 5.35
C GLU A 81 3.86 -8.47 5.45
N GLU A 82 3.69 -8.99 6.65
CA GLU A 82 3.10 -10.31 6.85
C GLU A 82 1.61 -10.35 6.46
N ASN A 83 0.86 -9.29 6.76
CA ASN A 83 -0.60 -9.29 6.65
C ASN A 83 -1.13 -8.67 5.34
N GLU A 84 -0.43 -7.68 4.78
CA GLU A 84 -0.96 -6.82 3.71
C GLU A 84 -0.18 -6.95 2.39
N PHE A 85 1.04 -7.50 2.42
CA PHE A 85 1.93 -7.49 1.25
C PHE A 85 1.32 -8.15 0.02
N THR A 86 0.65 -9.29 0.19
CA THR A 86 0.16 -10.05 -0.96
C THR A 86 -1.01 -9.33 -1.64
N ASP A 87 -1.86 -8.69 -0.86
CA ASP A 87 -2.95 -7.84 -1.35
C ASP A 87 -2.38 -6.63 -2.09
N TRP A 88 -1.42 -5.93 -1.48
CA TRP A 88 -0.70 -4.81 -2.10
C TRP A 88 -0.01 -5.23 -3.42
N PHE A 89 0.70 -6.36 -3.42
CA PHE A 89 1.45 -6.83 -4.59
C PHE A 89 0.52 -7.18 -5.75
N SER A 90 -0.67 -7.72 -5.45
CA SER A 90 -1.68 -8.02 -6.46
C SER A 90 -2.21 -6.78 -7.18
N LEU A 91 -2.14 -5.60 -6.56
CA LEU A 91 -2.52 -4.32 -7.14
C LEU A 91 -1.33 -3.54 -7.74
N TRP A 92 -0.11 -4.05 -7.60
CA TRP A 92 1.09 -3.32 -7.97
C TRP A 92 1.25 -3.24 -9.50
N GLY A 93 1.38 -2.03 -10.04
CA GLY A 93 1.42 -1.80 -11.49
C GLY A 93 2.49 -2.61 -12.25
N PRO A 94 3.74 -2.72 -11.76
CA PRO A 94 4.76 -3.59 -12.35
C PRO A 94 4.38 -5.07 -12.39
N TRP A 95 3.60 -5.55 -11.40
CA TRP A 95 3.08 -6.92 -11.41
C TRP A 95 2.01 -7.11 -12.49
N HIS A 96 1.08 -6.17 -12.63
CA HIS A 96 0.11 -6.18 -13.75
C HIS A 96 0.78 -6.17 -15.11
N ALA A 97 1.87 -5.40 -15.27
CA ALA A 97 2.62 -5.36 -16.53
C ALA A 97 3.26 -6.72 -16.87
N VAL A 98 3.68 -7.50 -15.86
CA VAL A 98 4.14 -8.88 -16.07
C VAL A 98 2.97 -9.78 -16.44
N LEU A 99 1.87 -9.76 -15.70
CA LEU A 99 0.68 -10.59 -15.96
C LEU A 99 0.14 -10.39 -17.38
N LYS A 100 0.00 -9.13 -17.83
CA LYS A 100 -0.45 -8.81 -19.19
C LYS A 100 0.44 -9.42 -20.29
N ARG A 101 1.73 -9.62 -20.00
CA ARG A 101 2.69 -10.17 -20.96
C ARG A 101 2.79 -11.69 -20.89
N THR A 102 2.69 -12.28 -19.71
CA THR A 102 2.93 -13.72 -19.50
C THR A 102 1.65 -14.55 -19.42
N GLU A 103 0.57 -13.96 -18.92
CA GLU A 103 -0.71 -14.64 -18.60
C GLU A 103 -1.89 -13.86 -19.21
N ALA A 104 -1.78 -13.51 -20.51
CA ALA A 104 -2.73 -12.61 -21.18
C ALA A 104 -4.19 -13.11 -21.12
N ASP A 105 -4.42 -14.41 -21.29
CA ASP A 105 -5.77 -14.99 -21.26
C ASP A 105 -6.38 -14.92 -19.84
N ARG A 106 -5.59 -15.24 -18.81
CA ARG A 106 -6.04 -15.10 -17.41
C ARG A 106 -6.30 -13.65 -17.04
N TRP A 107 -5.47 -12.72 -17.54
CA TRP A 107 -5.68 -11.29 -17.37
C TRP A 107 -6.97 -10.82 -18.03
N ALA A 108 -7.25 -11.24 -19.27
CA ALA A 108 -8.47 -10.90 -19.99
C ALA A 108 -9.72 -11.41 -19.24
N LEU A 109 -9.69 -12.65 -18.75
CA LEU A 109 -10.78 -13.21 -17.95
C LEU A 109 -11.00 -12.42 -16.65
N ALA A 110 -9.93 -12.01 -15.96
CA ALA A 110 -10.04 -11.19 -14.76
C ALA A 110 -10.66 -9.81 -15.05
N GLU A 111 -10.31 -9.19 -16.19
CA GLU A 111 -10.95 -7.93 -16.62
C GLU A 111 -12.44 -8.13 -16.94
N GLU A 112 -12.81 -9.21 -17.63
CA GLU A 112 -14.22 -9.54 -17.90
C GLU A 112 -15.01 -9.73 -16.60
N GLN A 113 -14.47 -10.49 -15.64
CA GLN A 113 -15.09 -10.68 -14.32
C GLN A 113 -15.26 -9.36 -13.57
N LYS A 114 -14.26 -8.46 -13.65
CA LYS A 114 -14.37 -7.12 -13.06
C LYS A 114 -15.54 -6.36 -13.68
N TYR A 115 -15.66 -6.32 -15.01
CA TYR A 115 -16.79 -5.64 -15.66
C TYR A 115 -18.13 -6.26 -15.27
N GLU A 116 -18.23 -7.58 -15.22
CA GLU A 116 -19.45 -8.28 -14.82
C GLU A 116 -19.87 -7.94 -13.38
N MET A 117 -18.93 -7.92 -12.43
CA MET A 117 -19.20 -7.51 -11.05
C MET A 117 -19.60 -6.03 -10.95
N LEU A 118 -18.98 -5.17 -11.76
CA LEU A 118 -19.32 -3.74 -11.80
C LEU A 118 -20.69 -3.46 -12.43
N GLU A 119 -21.15 -4.31 -13.34
CA GLU A 119 -22.48 -4.18 -13.93
C GLU A 119 -23.56 -4.75 -12.99
N ASN A 120 -23.32 -5.92 -12.41
CA ASN A 120 -24.35 -6.69 -11.71
C ASN A 120 -24.41 -6.45 -10.20
N GLU A 121 -23.27 -6.33 -9.52
CA GLU A 121 -23.20 -6.27 -8.05
C GLU A 121 -22.95 -4.86 -7.50
N TYR A 122 -22.30 -3.99 -8.29
CA TYR A 122 -21.86 -2.68 -7.81
C TYR A 122 -22.98 -1.80 -7.26
N PRO A 123 -24.14 -1.62 -7.92
CA PRO A 123 -25.21 -0.77 -7.38
C PRO A 123 -25.72 -1.28 -6.02
N GLN A 124 -25.87 -2.60 -5.89
CA GLN A 124 -26.36 -3.23 -4.67
C GLN A 124 -25.32 -3.11 -3.54
N ARG A 125 -24.04 -3.39 -3.82
CA ARG A 125 -22.94 -3.25 -2.85
C ARG A 125 -22.80 -1.82 -2.32
N VAL A 126 -22.94 -0.81 -3.18
CA VAL A 126 -22.92 0.60 -2.77
C VAL A 126 -24.12 0.91 -1.88
N ALA A 127 -25.32 0.48 -2.26
CA ALA A 127 -26.52 0.69 -1.46
C ALA A 127 -26.43 0.05 -0.07
N ASP A 128 -25.95 -1.19 0.02
CA ASP A 128 -25.77 -1.92 1.29
C ASP A 128 -24.78 -1.20 2.22
N ARG A 129 -23.69 -0.66 1.66
CA ARG A 129 -22.68 0.09 2.42
C ARG A 129 -23.20 1.42 2.96
N LEU A 130 -23.92 2.17 2.12
CA LEU A 130 -24.55 3.43 2.53
C LEU A 130 -25.58 3.21 3.62
N LYS A 131 -26.37 2.13 3.49
CA LYS A 131 -27.33 1.72 4.50
C LYS A 131 -26.66 1.34 5.81
N ALA A 132 -25.56 0.57 5.77
CA ALA A 132 -24.79 0.20 6.95
C ALA A 132 -24.16 1.40 7.67
N SER A 133 -23.78 2.43 6.92
CA SER A 133 -23.18 3.66 7.45
C SER A 133 -24.22 4.70 7.89
N GLY A 134 -25.50 4.51 7.54
CA GLY A 134 -26.57 5.48 7.81
C GLY A 134 -26.46 6.78 7.01
N LEU A 135 -25.72 6.78 5.90
CA LEU A 135 -25.39 7.97 5.09
C LEU A 135 -26.11 8.00 3.74
N SER A 136 -27.24 7.29 3.61
CA SER A 136 -28.03 7.29 2.39
C SER A 136 -28.54 8.70 2.04
N GLY A 137 -28.30 9.15 0.81
CA GLY A 137 -28.68 10.48 0.33
C GLY A 137 -27.63 11.58 0.56
N ASP A 138 -26.47 11.26 1.11
CA ASP A 138 -25.31 12.14 1.14
C ASP A 138 -24.45 11.92 -0.13
N ALA A 139 -24.31 12.95 -0.96
CA ALA A 139 -23.62 12.85 -2.24
C ALA A 139 -22.10 12.63 -2.11
N ASP A 140 -21.50 13.03 -0.99
CA ASP A 140 -20.08 12.79 -0.72
C ASP A 140 -19.89 11.35 -0.25
N ALA A 141 -20.78 10.86 0.63
CA ALA A 141 -20.79 9.48 1.07
C ALA A 141 -21.07 8.49 -0.07
N GLU A 142 -21.97 8.82 -0.99
CA GLU A 142 -22.25 8.01 -2.18
C GLU A 142 -21.01 7.85 -3.06
N ARG A 143 -20.26 8.94 -3.29
CA ARG A 143 -19.00 8.89 -4.04
C ARG A 143 -17.94 8.07 -3.34
N GLU A 144 -17.79 8.25 -2.02
CA GLU A 144 -16.82 7.49 -1.24
C GLU A 144 -17.16 6.00 -1.20
N ALA A 145 -18.44 5.65 -0.98
CA ALA A 145 -18.91 4.28 -0.98
C ALA A 145 -18.67 3.60 -2.34
N GLY A 146 -18.95 4.30 -3.44
CA GLY A 146 -18.62 3.84 -4.78
C GLY A 146 -17.13 3.55 -4.97
N ALA A 147 -16.26 4.49 -4.60
CA ALA A 147 -14.81 4.34 -4.70
C ALA A 147 -14.27 3.20 -3.80
N GLN A 148 -14.88 2.95 -2.65
CA GLN A 148 -14.53 1.81 -1.79
C GLN A 148 -14.95 0.48 -2.42
N VAL A 149 -16.18 0.36 -2.93
CA VAL A 149 -16.66 -0.86 -3.59
C VAL A 149 -15.84 -1.17 -4.85
N MET A 150 -15.45 -0.15 -5.64
CA MET A 150 -14.53 -0.31 -6.77
C MET A 150 -13.21 -0.96 -6.32
N ARG A 151 -12.55 -0.36 -5.30
CA ARG A 151 -11.26 -0.84 -4.80
C ARG A 151 -11.33 -2.25 -4.23
N GLU A 152 -12.40 -2.58 -3.51
CA GLU A 152 -12.61 -3.92 -2.95
C GLU A 152 -12.82 -4.97 -4.04
N THR A 153 -13.61 -4.66 -5.07
CA THR A 153 -13.81 -5.55 -6.22
C THR A 153 -12.50 -5.77 -6.98
N GLU A 154 -11.74 -4.72 -7.27
CA GLU A 154 -10.43 -4.84 -7.90
C GLU A 154 -9.46 -5.67 -7.06
N GLN A 155 -9.40 -5.41 -5.75
CA GLN A 155 -8.58 -6.18 -4.82
C GLN A 155 -8.94 -7.65 -4.84
N GLN A 156 -10.24 -7.99 -4.80
CA GLN A 156 -10.72 -9.37 -4.82
C GLN A 156 -10.29 -10.08 -6.11
N ILE A 157 -10.52 -9.45 -7.27
CA ILE A 157 -10.23 -10.04 -8.58
C ILE A 157 -8.72 -10.22 -8.78
N TYR A 158 -7.92 -9.17 -8.56
CA TYR A 158 -6.49 -9.25 -8.80
C TYR A 158 -5.76 -10.11 -7.78
N ARG A 159 -6.30 -10.24 -6.55
CA ARG A 159 -5.79 -11.19 -5.56
C ARG A 159 -5.91 -12.63 -6.06
N GLN A 160 -7.11 -13.01 -6.53
CA GLN A 160 -7.36 -14.34 -7.10
C GLN A 160 -6.51 -14.63 -8.34
N LEU A 161 -6.21 -13.60 -9.13
CA LEU A 161 -5.32 -13.74 -10.28
C LEU A 161 -3.85 -13.96 -9.89
N THR A 162 -3.45 -13.44 -8.74
CA THR A 162 -2.06 -13.46 -8.23
C THR A 162 -1.74 -14.72 -7.42
N ASP A 163 -2.74 -15.28 -6.74
CA ASP A 163 -2.66 -16.59 -6.08
C ASP A 163 -2.45 -17.75 -7.09
#